data_AF-A0A9E5XUM2-F1
#
_entry.id   AF-A0A9E5XUM2-F1
#
_cell.length_a   1.000
_cell.length_b   1.000
_cell.length_c   1.000
_cell.angle_alpha   90.00
_cell.angle_beta   90.00
_cell.angle_gamma   90.00
#
_symmetry.space_group_name_H-M   'P 1'
#
loop_
_entity.id
_entity.type
_entity.pdbx_description
1 polymer ?
#
loop_
_entity_poly.entity_id
_entity_poly.type
_entity_poly.pdbx_seq_one_letter_code
_entity_poly.pdbx_strand_id
1 'polypeptide(L)'
;PPYVIFQEPSLEDMAIKYPVNLDELKRIYGVGEGKARKYGKEFVDLIARYVEENDITRPDDIVIKSAPTRSALKAFIIKSTDKKIPLEEIMHAKGLELEEVIKEMEQLVYMGTKLNIDYIIEDMFDEEQIEELTDYFMEAERDKISDALEEFGDEYDEEELRLFRIKFISDMAN
;
A
#
# COMPACT_ATOMS: atom_id res chain seq x y z
N PRO A 1 10.54 4.17 8.44
CA PRO A 1 9.78 5.44 8.42
C PRO A 1 8.31 5.34 8.88
N PRO A 2 7.74 6.39 9.53
CA PRO A 2 6.35 6.42 9.99
C PRO A 2 5.28 6.37 8.88
N TYR A 3 5.55 6.95 7.71
CA TYR A 3 4.58 7.03 6.59
C TYR A 3 4.10 5.65 6.09
N VAL A 4 4.90 4.62 6.35
CA VAL A 4 4.65 3.24 5.94
C VAL A 4 3.39 2.67 6.59
N ILE A 5 3.06 3.14 7.80
CA ILE A 5 1.86 2.70 8.54
C ILE A 5 0.61 3.22 7.83
N PHE A 6 0.45 4.54 7.76
CA PHE A 6 -0.61 5.21 7.00
C PHE A 6 0.02 6.30 6.13
N GLN A 7 -0.23 6.22 4.83
CA GLN A 7 0.21 7.23 3.88
C GLN A 7 -0.62 8.51 4.05
N GLU A 8 -0.10 9.60 3.50
CA GLU A 8 -0.74 10.91 3.53
C GLU A 8 -2.20 10.89 3.03
N PRO A 9 -2.57 10.23 1.91
CA PRO A 9 -3.97 10.15 1.49
C PRO A 9 -4.88 9.44 2.50
N SER A 10 -4.37 8.44 3.22
CA SER A 10 -5.11 7.77 4.28
C SER A 10 -5.35 8.70 5.47
N LEU A 11 -4.34 9.47 5.86
CA LEU A 11 -4.43 10.45 6.95
C LEU A 11 -5.36 11.61 6.59
N GLU A 12 -5.31 12.10 5.35
CA GLU A 12 -6.24 13.11 4.84
C GLU A 12 -7.68 12.60 4.85
N ASP A 13 -7.93 11.37 4.39
CA ASP A 13 -9.26 10.78 4.39
C ASP A 13 -9.78 10.54 5.82
N MET A 14 -8.91 10.18 6.78
CA MET A 14 -9.26 10.14 8.21
C MET A 14 -9.65 11.52 8.75
N ALA A 15 -8.92 12.57 8.37
CA ALA A 15 -9.20 13.94 8.81
C ALA A 15 -10.51 14.50 8.23
N ILE A 16 -11.02 13.92 7.14
CA ILE A 16 -12.30 14.30 6.53
C ILE A 16 -13.45 13.49 7.14
N LYS A 17 -13.28 12.18 7.31
CA LYS A 17 -14.36 11.26 7.69
C LYS A 17 -14.51 11.06 9.21
N TYR A 18 -13.46 11.30 9.98
CA TYR A 18 -13.42 11.11 11.43
C TYR A 18 -13.90 9.72 11.89
N PRO A 19 -13.22 8.63 11.47
CA PRO A 19 -13.56 7.29 11.93
C PRO A 19 -13.31 7.15 13.45
N VAL A 20 -14.33 6.80 14.22
CA VAL A 20 -14.26 6.66 15.69
C VAL A 20 -14.28 5.20 16.16
N ASN A 21 -14.31 4.26 15.22
CA ASN A 21 -14.19 2.84 15.50
C ASN A 21 -13.49 2.11 14.35
N LEU A 22 -13.03 0.87 14.61
CA LEU A 22 -12.26 0.10 13.65
C LEU A 22 -13.05 -0.26 12.38
N ASP A 23 -14.38 -0.35 12.46
CA ASP A 23 -15.23 -0.66 11.30
C ASP A 23 -15.32 0.51 10.32
N GLU A 24 -15.41 1.74 10.84
CA GLU A 24 -15.31 2.97 10.06
C GLU A 24 -13.88 3.16 9.53
N LEU A 25 -12.85 2.88 10.35
CA LEU A 25 -11.46 3.00 9.94
C LEU A 25 -11.13 2.09 8.74
N LYS A 26 -11.69 0.88 8.67
CA LYS A 26 -11.57 -0.04 7.51
C LYS A 26 -12.19 0.48 6.22
N ARG A 27 -12.99 1.56 6.27
CA ARG A 27 -13.58 2.21 5.09
C ARG A 27 -12.73 3.38 4.58
N ILE A 28 -11.69 3.75 5.31
CA ILE A 28 -10.71 4.75 4.89
C ILE A 28 -9.86 4.18 3.76
N TYR A 29 -9.59 5.00 2.76
CA TYR A 29 -8.70 4.64 1.66
C TYR A 29 -7.32 4.19 2.19
N GLY A 30 -6.81 3.06 1.70
CA GLY A 30 -5.52 2.51 2.13
C GLY A 30 -5.51 1.90 3.53
N VAL A 31 -6.68 1.63 4.13
CA VAL A 31 -6.76 0.97 5.44
C VAL A 31 -7.53 -0.33 5.34
N GLY A 32 -6.80 -1.44 5.17
CA GLY A 32 -7.40 -2.77 5.26
C GLY A 32 -7.33 -3.38 6.66
N GLU A 33 -7.76 -4.63 6.73
CA GLU A 33 -7.99 -5.35 7.99
C GLU A 33 -6.72 -5.52 8.83
N GLY A 34 -5.57 -5.79 8.19
CA GLY A 34 -4.28 -5.91 8.86
C GLY A 34 -3.87 -4.62 9.57
N LYS A 35 -3.83 -3.51 8.85
CA LYS A 35 -3.48 -2.19 9.38
C LYS A 35 -4.46 -1.70 10.44
N ALA A 36 -5.76 -1.86 10.20
CA ALA A 36 -6.80 -1.51 11.18
C ALA A 36 -6.63 -2.29 12.48
N ARG A 37 -6.33 -3.58 12.41
CA ARG A 37 -6.09 -4.43 13.58
C ARG A 37 -4.79 -4.09 14.31
N LYS A 38 -3.71 -3.85 13.57
CA LYS A 38 -2.35 -3.67 14.12
C LYS A 38 -2.11 -2.27 14.67
N TYR A 39 -2.63 -1.24 14.00
CA TYR A 39 -2.35 0.17 14.31
C TYR A 39 -3.62 1.00 14.56
N GLY A 40 -4.80 0.51 14.18
CA GLY A 40 -6.00 1.34 14.13
C GLY A 40 -6.56 1.78 15.48
N LYS A 41 -6.30 1.05 16.57
CA LYS A 41 -6.89 1.35 17.88
C LYS A 41 -6.49 2.75 18.40
N GLU A 42 -5.19 3.06 18.37
CA GLU A 42 -4.70 4.35 18.87
C GLU A 42 -5.22 5.52 18.03
N PHE A 43 -5.40 5.31 16.72
CA PHE A 43 -5.95 6.32 15.81
C PHE A 43 -7.44 6.58 16.07
N VAL A 44 -8.26 5.53 16.17
CA VAL A 44 -9.70 5.73 16.41
C VAL A 44 -9.97 6.30 17.80
N ASP A 45 -9.17 5.92 18.81
CA ASP A 45 -9.28 6.48 20.15
C ASP A 45 -8.90 7.98 20.18
N LEU A 46 -7.88 8.37 19.41
CA LEU A 46 -7.48 9.78 19.25
C LEU A 46 -8.55 10.60 18.52
N ILE A 47 -9.04 10.07 17.39
CA ILE A 47 -10.05 10.74 16.57
C ILE A 47 -11.37 10.86 17.33
N ALA A 48 -11.80 9.81 18.03
CA ALA A 48 -13.00 9.81 18.86
C ALA A 48 -12.94 10.91 19.93
N ARG A 49 -11.81 11.01 20.63
CA ARG A 49 -11.58 12.06 21.63
C ARG A 49 -11.62 13.45 21.01
N TYR A 50 -10.96 13.64 19.87
CA TYR A 50 -10.97 14.92 19.16
C TYR A 50 -12.39 15.33 18.72
N VAL A 51 -13.18 14.39 18.21
CA VAL A 51 -14.59 14.60 17.85
C VAL A 51 -15.42 15.00 19.08
N GLU A 52 -15.25 14.30 20.20
CA GLU A 52 -15.98 14.57 21.44
C GLU A 52 -15.60 15.93 22.05
N GLU A 53 -14.31 16.24 22.13
CA GLU A 53 -13.80 17.48 22.71
C GLU A 53 -14.19 18.73 21.89
N ASN A 54 -14.40 18.57 20.57
CA ASN A 54 -14.69 19.67 19.66
C ASN A 54 -16.13 19.66 19.10
N ASP A 55 -16.99 18.75 19.59
CA ASP A 55 -18.40 18.61 19.17
C ASP A 55 -18.59 18.52 17.64
N ILE A 56 -17.77 17.68 17.00
CA ILE A 56 -17.73 17.56 15.53
C ILE A 56 -18.90 16.71 15.03
N THR A 57 -19.69 17.25 14.11
CA THR A 57 -20.72 16.49 13.38
C THR A 57 -20.08 15.70 12.25
N ARG A 58 -20.27 14.37 12.21
CA ARG A 58 -19.57 13.46 11.30
C ARG A 58 -20.36 13.12 10.03
N PRO A 59 -19.71 12.75 8.91
CA PRO A 59 -20.37 12.52 7.62
C PRO A 59 -21.03 11.12 7.42
N ASP A 60 -20.77 10.15 8.30
CA ASP A 60 -20.86 8.69 8.06
C ASP A 60 -22.27 8.03 8.01
N ASP A 61 -23.33 8.75 7.67
CA ASP A 61 -24.66 8.14 7.42
C ASP A 61 -24.81 7.50 6.02
N ILE A 62 -23.76 7.46 5.19
CA ILE A 62 -23.86 6.96 3.79
C ILE A 62 -22.79 5.91 3.49
N VAL A 63 -23.23 4.69 3.15
CA VAL A 63 -22.38 3.55 2.77
C VAL A 63 -22.21 3.45 1.25
N ILE A 64 -20.97 3.51 0.75
CA ILE A 64 -20.64 3.25 -0.66
C ILE A 64 -20.12 1.80 -0.78
N LYS A 65 -20.75 0.98 -1.63
CA LYS A 65 -20.30 -0.39 -1.96
C LYS A 65 -19.39 -0.37 -3.20
N SER A 66 -18.26 -1.07 -3.16
CA SER A 66 -17.34 -1.24 -4.30
C SER A 66 -17.78 -2.39 -5.23
N ALA A 67 -17.37 -2.32 -6.51
CA ALA A 67 -17.81 -3.21 -7.59
C ALA A 67 -17.15 -4.62 -7.56
N PRO A 68 -17.88 -5.70 -7.91
CA PRO A 68 -17.47 -7.09 -7.67
C PRO A 68 -16.33 -7.64 -8.56
N THR A 69 -16.02 -7.05 -9.71
CA THR A 69 -15.06 -7.62 -10.68
C THR A 69 -13.57 -7.40 -10.32
N ARG A 70 -13.22 -6.32 -9.60
CA ARG A 70 -11.81 -6.08 -9.17
C ARG A 70 -11.33 -7.06 -8.11
N SER A 71 -12.24 -7.73 -7.40
CA SER A 71 -11.89 -8.68 -6.32
C SER A 71 -11.19 -9.95 -6.85
N ALA A 72 -11.57 -10.43 -8.03
CA ALA A 72 -11.02 -11.68 -8.57
C ALA A 72 -9.57 -11.56 -9.07
N LEU A 73 -9.22 -10.40 -9.66
CA LEU A 73 -7.85 -10.13 -10.10
C LEU A 73 -6.90 -10.00 -8.90
N LYS A 74 -7.32 -9.25 -7.88
CA LYS A 74 -6.58 -9.12 -6.62
C LYS A 74 -6.30 -10.48 -5.96
N ALA A 75 -7.32 -11.33 -5.84
CA ALA A 75 -7.16 -12.68 -5.32
C ALA A 75 -6.23 -13.55 -6.16
N PHE A 76 -6.23 -13.36 -7.49
CA PHE A 76 -5.30 -14.05 -8.38
C PHE A 76 -3.85 -13.60 -8.14
N ILE A 77 -3.58 -12.30 -8.10
CA ILE A 77 -2.24 -11.74 -7.87
C ILE A 77 -1.68 -12.25 -6.54
N ILE A 78 -2.43 -12.13 -5.44
CA ILE A 78 -2.02 -12.63 -4.11
C ILE A 78 -1.61 -14.11 -4.18
N LYS A 79 -2.46 -14.95 -4.79
CA LYS A 79 -2.20 -16.39 -4.89
C LYS A 79 -0.98 -16.69 -5.77
N SER A 80 -0.76 -15.91 -6.81
CA SER A 80 0.39 -16.08 -7.72
C SER A 80 1.69 -15.68 -7.04
N THR A 81 1.70 -14.56 -6.31
CA THR A 81 2.85 -14.11 -5.53
C THR A 81 3.19 -15.09 -4.41
N ASP A 82 2.19 -15.65 -3.72
CA ASP A 82 2.39 -16.68 -2.69
C ASP A 82 3.03 -17.96 -3.25
N LYS A 83 2.74 -18.27 -4.52
CA LYS A 83 3.29 -19.42 -5.24
C LYS A 83 4.61 -19.12 -5.96
N LYS A 84 5.11 -17.89 -5.86
CA LYS A 84 6.31 -17.41 -6.55
C LYS A 84 6.23 -17.62 -8.07
N ILE A 85 5.08 -17.32 -8.67
CA ILE A 85 4.89 -17.40 -10.12
C ILE A 85 5.60 -16.21 -10.77
N PRO A 86 6.45 -16.40 -11.80
CA PRO A 86 7.14 -15.31 -12.49
C PRO A 86 6.19 -14.20 -12.95
N LEU A 87 6.66 -12.95 -12.91
CA LEU A 87 5.83 -11.78 -13.18
C LEU A 87 5.23 -11.81 -14.60
N GLU A 88 6.01 -12.26 -15.58
CA GLU A 88 5.59 -12.42 -16.98
C GLU A 88 4.46 -13.44 -17.13
N GLU A 89 4.48 -14.51 -16.32
CA GLU A 89 3.40 -15.50 -16.32
C GLU A 89 2.11 -14.93 -15.70
N ILE A 90 2.23 -14.08 -14.68
CA ILE A 90 1.09 -13.37 -14.07
C ILE A 90 0.45 -12.43 -15.10
N MET A 91 1.26 -11.66 -15.82
CA MET A 91 0.83 -10.78 -16.91
C MET A 91 0.11 -11.58 -18.01
N HIS A 92 0.76 -12.61 -18.54
CA HIS A 92 0.23 -13.41 -19.63
C HIS A 92 -1.08 -14.15 -19.24
N ALA A 93 -1.18 -14.67 -18.03
CA ALA A 93 -2.37 -15.39 -17.56
C ALA A 93 -3.63 -14.51 -17.48
N LYS A 94 -3.47 -13.19 -17.43
CA LYS A 94 -4.58 -12.21 -17.38
C LYS A 94 -4.63 -11.28 -18.58
N GLY A 95 -3.65 -11.35 -19.49
CA GLY A 95 -3.53 -10.43 -20.62
C GLY A 95 -3.39 -8.99 -20.16
N LEU A 96 -2.57 -8.78 -19.13
CA LEU A 96 -2.30 -7.46 -18.54
C LEU A 96 -0.90 -6.99 -18.90
N GLU A 97 -0.76 -5.68 -19.09
CA GLU A 97 0.54 -5.03 -19.19
C GLU A 97 1.20 -4.92 -17.81
N LEU A 98 2.52 -4.75 -17.77
CA LEU A 98 3.32 -4.66 -16.53
C LEU A 98 2.76 -3.58 -15.60
N GLU A 99 2.52 -2.39 -16.15
CA GLU A 99 1.94 -1.24 -15.47
C GLU A 99 0.62 -1.58 -14.75
N GLU A 100 -0.25 -2.37 -15.38
CA GLU A 100 -1.54 -2.75 -14.80
C GLU A 100 -1.37 -3.71 -13.63
N VAL A 101 -0.40 -4.63 -13.72
CA VAL A 101 -0.08 -5.56 -12.63
C VAL A 101 0.54 -4.82 -11.45
N ILE A 102 1.51 -3.94 -11.70
CA ILE A 102 2.15 -3.09 -10.67
C ILE A 102 1.08 -2.28 -9.94
N LYS A 103 0.17 -1.63 -10.67
CA LYS A 103 -0.91 -0.83 -10.07
C LYS A 103 -1.84 -1.63 -9.17
N GLU A 104 -2.16 -2.87 -9.53
CA GLU A 104 -2.98 -3.74 -8.67
C GLU A 104 -2.19 -4.23 -7.45
N MET A 105 -0.88 -4.50 -7.59
CA MET A 105 0.00 -4.83 -6.46
C MET A 105 0.16 -3.65 -5.48
N GLU A 106 0.33 -2.42 -5.98
CA GLU A 106 0.34 -1.19 -5.17
C GLU A 106 -0.94 -1.09 -4.35
N GLN A 107 -2.11 -1.24 -5.00
CA GLN A 107 -3.38 -1.21 -4.29
C GLN A 107 -3.49 -2.30 -3.21
N LEU A 108 -3.00 -3.51 -3.48
CA LEU A 108 -3.01 -4.61 -2.51
C LEU A 108 -2.17 -4.28 -1.28
N VAL A 109 -0.93 -3.82 -1.49
CA VAL A 109 -0.01 -3.47 -0.40
C VAL A 109 -0.51 -2.25 0.38
N TYR A 110 -1.08 -1.25 -0.31
CA TYR A 110 -1.71 -0.10 0.32
C TYR A 110 -2.93 -0.51 1.15
N MET A 111 -3.72 -1.48 0.69
CA MET A 111 -4.80 -2.08 1.48
C MET A 111 -4.30 -2.97 2.62
N GLY A 112 -2.99 -3.06 2.87
CA GLY A 112 -2.44 -3.83 3.97
C GLY A 112 -2.28 -5.33 3.67
N THR A 113 -2.31 -5.72 2.40
CA THR A 113 -2.04 -7.10 1.99
C THR A 113 -0.53 -7.29 1.89
N LYS A 114 -0.01 -8.30 2.58
CA LYS A 114 1.38 -8.71 2.38
C LYS A 114 1.50 -9.47 1.06
N LEU A 115 2.38 -9.02 0.19
CA LEU A 115 2.77 -9.72 -1.04
C LEU A 115 4.18 -10.27 -0.88
N ASN A 116 4.36 -11.54 -1.24
CA ASN A 116 5.67 -12.17 -1.36
C ASN A 116 6.18 -11.94 -2.78
N ILE A 117 7.03 -10.93 -2.96
CA ILE A 117 7.63 -10.61 -4.28
C ILE A 117 9.17 -10.62 -4.23
N ASP A 118 9.76 -11.22 -3.20
CA ASP A 118 11.22 -11.28 -3.04
C ASP A 118 11.91 -11.84 -4.27
N TYR A 119 11.36 -12.93 -4.84
CA TYR A 119 11.89 -13.56 -6.04
C TYR A 119 11.85 -12.66 -7.27
N ILE A 120 10.89 -11.73 -7.36
CA ILE A 120 10.85 -10.76 -8.46
C ILE A 120 11.98 -9.74 -8.27
N ILE A 121 12.19 -9.28 -7.04
CA ILE A 121 13.22 -8.29 -6.72
C ILE A 121 14.62 -8.90 -6.86
N GLU A 122 14.83 -10.13 -6.40
CA GLU A 122 16.10 -10.86 -6.53
C GLU A 122 16.47 -11.15 -7.99
N ASP A 123 15.51 -11.22 -8.91
CA ASP A 123 15.76 -11.39 -10.34
C ASP A 123 16.12 -10.06 -11.04
N MET A 124 15.79 -8.92 -10.45
CA MET A 124 15.94 -7.58 -11.03
C MET A 124 17.12 -6.79 -10.45
N PHE A 125 17.41 -6.96 -9.16
CA PHE A 125 18.39 -6.19 -8.43
C PHE A 125 19.43 -7.09 -7.77
N ASP A 126 20.68 -6.64 -7.74
CA ASP A 126 21.70 -7.27 -6.92
C ASP A 126 21.63 -6.83 -5.44
N GLU A 127 22.47 -7.44 -4.59
CA GLU A 127 22.46 -7.16 -3.15
C GLU A 127 22.81 -5.70 -2.81
N GLU A 128 23.68 -5.05 -3.59
CA GLU A 128 24.11 -3.67 -3.36
C GLU A 128 22.98 -2.70 -3.69
N GLN A 129 22.31 -2.92 -4.82
CA GLN A 129 21.14 -2.14 -5.24
C GLN A 129 19.98 -2.30 -4.25
N ILE A 130 19.76 -3.51 -3.74
CA ILE A 130 18.71 -3.76 -2.73
C ILE A 130 19.02 -3.01 -1.43
N GLU A 131 20.27 -3.01 -0.98
CA GLU A 131 20.69 -2.29 0.23
C GLU A 131 20.51 -0.78 0.05
N GLU A 132 20.99 -0.22 -1.05
CA GLU A 132 20.86 1.20 -1.39
C GLU A 132 19.39 1.67 -1.41
N LEU A 133 18.53 0.97 -2.16
CA LEU A 133 17.12 1.34 -2.25
C LEU A 133 16.41 1.16 -0.90
N THR A 134 16.80 0.16 -0.09
CA THR A 134 16.26 -0.01 1.26
C THR A 134 16.59 1.19 2.13
N ASP A 135 17.84 1.63 2.14
CA ASP A 135 18.30 2.76 2.93
C ASP A 135 17.59 4.05 2.50
N TYR A 136 17.48 4.29 1.19
CA TYR A 136 16.72 5.42 0.66
C TYR A 136 15.27 5.45 1.18
N PHE A 137 14.53 4.36 1.01
CA PHE A 137 13.12 4.32 1.45
C PHE A 137 12.96 4.35 2.96
N MET A 138 13.98 3.93 3.73
CA MET A 138 14.04 4.04 5.20
C MET A 138 14.23 5.47 5.68
N GLU A 139 15.00 6.27 4.95
CA GLU A 139 15.27 7.68 5.28
C GLU A 139 14.23 8.65 4.71
N ALA A 140 13.56 8.27 3.62
CA ALA A 140 12.54 9.10 2.98
C ALA A 140 11.42 9.53 3.96
N GLU A 141 10.93 10.77 3.80
CA GLU A 141 9.78 11.27 4.57
C GLU A 141 8.44 10.75 4.01
N ARG A 142 8.40 10.44 2.71
CA ARG A 142 7.23 9.99 1.95
C ARG A 142 7.63 8.93 0.93
N ASP A 143 6.68 8.14 0.45
CA ASP A 143 6.91 7.08 -0.54
C ASP A 143 6.72 7.52 -2.00
N LYS A 144 6.98 8.79 -2.31
CA LYS A 144 6.74 9.34 -3.64
C LYS A 144 7.75 8.82 -4.65
N ILE A 145 7.27 8.13 -5.68
CA ILE A 145 8.14 7.59 -6.75
C ILE A 145 8.78 8.68 -7.59
N SER A 146 8.13 9.84 -7.76
CA SER A 146 8.73 10.98 -8.44
C SER A 146 10.06 11.40 -7.79
N ASP A 147 10.14 11.32 -6.47
CA ASP A 147 11.30 11.75 -5.70
C ASP A 147 12.41 10.69 -5.83
N ALA A 148 12.05 9.41 -5.91
CA ALA A 148 12.98 8.32 -6.18
C ALA A 148 13.52 8.35 -7.61
N LEU A 149 12.67 8.70 -8.59
CA LEU A 149 13.07 8.88 -9.99
C LEU A 149 14.01 10.07 -10.20
N GLU A 150 13.83 11.15 -9.42
CA GLU A 150 14.74 12.29 -9.48
C GLU A 150 16.14 11.93 -8.95
N GLU A 151 16.21 11.06 -7.94
CA GLU A 151 17.47 10.59 -7.34
C GLU A 151 18.16 9.51 -8.20
N PHE A 152 17.39 8.53 -8.70
CA PHE A 152 17.96 7.33 -9.32
C PHE A 152 17.52 7.05 -10.76
N GLY A 153 16.85 8.00 -11.44
CA GLY A 153 16.29 7.76 -12.78
C GLY A 153 17.32 7.51 -13.89
N ASP A 154 18.61 7.69 -13.61
CA ASP A 154 19.71 7.30 -14.50
C ASP A 154 20.12 5.82 -14.35
N GLU A 155 19.74 5.18 -13.23
CA GLU A 155 20.15 3.83 -12.84
C GLU A 155 19.00 2.83 -12.89
N TYR A 156 17.79 3.27 -12.56
CA TYR A 156 16.59 2.43 -12.54
C TYR A 156 15.46 3.07 -13.35
N ASP A 157 14.63 2.23 -13.95
CA ASP A 157 13.37 2.68 -14.55
C ASP A 157 12.25 2.86 -13.50
N GLU A 158 11.14 3.45 -13.94
CA GLU A 158 10.00 3.73 -13.05
C GLU A 158 9.36 2.44 -12.54
N GLU A 159 9.30 1.39 -13.36
CA GLU A 159 8.70 0.11 -12.99
C GLU A 159 9.53 -0.62 -11.92
N GLU A 160 10.86 -0.62 -12.05
CA GLU A 160 11.84 -1.11 -11.09
C GLU A 160 11.67 -0.46 -9.71
N LEU A 161 11.71 0.88 -9.66
CA LEU A 161 11.54 1.63 -8.42
C LEU A 161 10.18 1.38 -7.77
N ARG A 162 9.13 1.24 -8.58
CA ARG A 162 7.78 0.92 -8.10
C ARG A 162 7.68 -0.47 -7.52
N LEU A 163 8.23 -1.48 -8.19
CA LEU A 163 8.28 -2.85 -7.68
C LEU A 163 9.05 -2.93 -6.36
N PHE A 164 10.19 -2.25 -6.27
CA PHE A 164 10.95 -2.19 -5.03
C PHE A 164 10.16 -1.51 -3.91
N ARG A 165 9.51 -0.37 -4.19
CA ARG A 165 8.64 0.31 -3.22
C ARG A 165 7.50 -0.60 -2.72
N ILE A 166 6.90 -1.40 -3.60
CA ILE A 166 5.86 -2.38 -3.23
C ILE A 166 6.43 -3.39 -2.23
N LYS A 167 7.63 -3.95 -2.49
CA LYS A 167 8.31 -4.86 -1.57
C LYS A 167 8.54 -4.18 -0.23
N PHE A 168 9.14 -3.00 -0.24
CA PHE A 168 9.48 -2.24 0.95
C PHE A 168 8.26 -2.02 1.86
N ILE A 169 7.16 -1.53 1.30
CA ILE A 169 5.93 -1.29 2.05
C ILE A 169 5.30 -2.61 2.51
N SER A 170 5.32 -3.66 1.68
CA SER A 170 4.83 -4.99 2.06
C SER A 170 5.56 -5.56 3.28
N ASP A 171 6.88 -5.40 3.34
CA ASP A 171 7.70 -5.93 4.44
C ASP A 171 7.62 -5.10 5.72
N MET A 172 7.57 -3.77 5.58
CA MET A 172 7.61 -2.86 6.72
C MET A 172 6.22 -2.60 7.34
N ALA A 173 5.16 -2.57 6.53
CA ALA A 173 3.81 -2.23 6.99
C ALA A 173 2.96 -3.45 7.39
N ASN A 174 3.11 -4.57 6.67
CA ASN A 174 2.09 -5.61 6.59
C ASN A 174 2.48 -6.93 7.26
#